data_AF-A0A0K8RLX6-F1
#
_entry.id   AF-A0A0K8RLX6-F1
#
_cell.length_a   1.000
_cell.length_b   1.000
_cell.length_c   1.000
_cell.angle_alpha   90.00
_cell.angle_beta   90.00
_cell.angle_gamma   90.00
#
_symmetry.space_group_name_H-M   'P 1'
#
loop_
_entity.id
_entity.type
_entity.pdbx_description
1 polymer ?
#
loop_
_entity_poly.entity_id
_entity_poly.type
_entity_poly.pdbx_seq_one_letter_code
_entity_poly.pdbx_strand_id
1 'polypeptide(L)' 'MQFPAVLLCGVLALAAVWNLSNAHIGEVFVTVQDGKCLYENVTLEDGQAYHSEHPCQIWLCSDVQETN' A
#
# COMPACT_ATOMS: atom_id res chain seq x y z
N MET A 1 23.93 19.39 35.60
CA MET A 1 24.33 18.30 34.70
C MET A 1 23.06 17.60 34.22
N GLN A 2 22.51 17.97 33.05
CA GLN A 2 21.16 17.51 32.61
C GLN A 2 21.12 17.06 31.13
N PHE A 3 22.28 16.89 30.51
CA PHE A 3 22.44 16.50 29.11
C PHE A 3 21.99 15.08 28.71
N PRO A 4 22.08 14.03 29.57
CA PRO A 4 21.79 12.67 29.10
C PRO A 4 20.30 12.41 28.88
N ALA A 5 19.42 13.08 29.64
CA ALA A 5 17.97 12.89 29.54
C ALA A 5 17.40 13.47 28.24
N VAL A 6 17.93 14.61 27.77
CA VAL A 6 17.48 15.26 26.53
C VAL A 6 17.86 14.43 25.30
N LEU A 7 19.05 13.81 25.32
CA LEU A 7 19.49 12.91 24.25
C LEU A 7 18.62 11.64 24.18
N LEU A 8 18.31 11.04 25.33
CA LEU A 8 17.43 9.86 25.38
C LEU A 8 16.02 10.13 24.85
N CYS A 9 15.41 11.27 25.22
CA CYS A 9 14.10 11.65 24.68
C CYS A 9 14.13 11.90 23.17
N GLY A 10 15.20 12.50 22.65
CA GLY A 10 15.37 12.72 21.21
C GLY A 10 15.44 11.42 20.42
N VAL A 11 16.17 10.42 20.92
CA VAL A 11 16.30 9.10 20.27
C VAL A 11 14.96 8.33 20.28
N LEU A 12 14.23 8.38 21.39
CA LEU A 12 12.90 7.73 21.49
C LEU A 12 11.87 8.37 20.55
N ALA A 13 11.88 9.69 20.40
CA ALA A 13 10.99 10.37 19.46
C ALA A 13 11.27 9.97 18.01
N LEU A 14 12.55 9.87 17.61
CA LEU A 14 12.92 9.43 16.26
C LEU A 14 12.53 7.97 15.98
N ALA A 15 12.68 7.08 16.96
CA ALA A 15 12.31 5.67 16.83
C ALA A 15 10.79 5.46 16.66
N ALA A 16 9.97 6.32 17.27
CA ALA A 16 8.51 6.27 17.13
C ALA A 16 8.05 6.64 15.70
N VAL A 17 8.74 7.58 15.05
CA VAL A 17 8.36 8.05 13.70
C VAL A 17 8.64 7.00 12.62
N TRP A 18 9.66 6.15 12.80
CA TRP A 18 10.00 5.12 11.80
C TRP A 18 8.97 3.99 11.66
N ASN A 19 8.12 3.75 12.67
CA ASN A 19 7.14 2.67 12.60
C ASN A 19 5.89 3.00 11.75
N LEU A 20 5.72 4.26 11.33
CA LEU A 20 4.50 4.72 10.65
C LEU A 20 4.47 4.45 9.13
N SER A 21 5.59 4.06 8.52
CA SER A 21 5.73 3.95 7.06
C SER A 21 6.04 2.54 6.58
N ASN A 22 5.27 1.54 7.04
CA ASN A 22 5.24 0.22 6.40
C ASN A 22 4.21 0.23 5.27
N ALA A 23 4.67 0.51 4.04
CA ALA A 23 3.92 0.23 2.83
C ALA A 23 4.32 -1.16 2.33
N HIS A 24 3.38 -2.09 2.27
CA HIS A 24 3.60 -3.41 1.69
C HIS A 24 3.16 -3.38 0.22
N ILE A 25 4.03 -3.84 -0.67
CA ILE A 25 3.70 -4.06 -2.09
C ILE A 25 3.54 -5.57 -2.27
N GLY A 26 2.44 -5.97 -2.91
CA GLY A 26 2.16 -7.36 -3.24
C GLY A 26 1.37 -7.44 -4.54
N GLU A 27 1.51 -8.57 -5.23
CA GLU A 27 0.72 -8.91 -6.41
C GLU A 27 -0.36 -9.91 -6.01
N VAL A 28 -1.56 -9.75 -6.58
CA VAL A 28 -2.68 -10.67 -6.35
C VAL A 28 -3.32 -11.02 -7.69
N PHE A 29 -3.63 -12.30 -7.88
CA PHE A 29 -4.39 -12.75 -9.04
C PHE A 29 -5.85 -12.35 -8.87
N VAL A 30 -6.38 -11.62 -9.84
CA VAL A 30 -7.76 -11.14 -9.87
C VAL A 30 -8.48 -11.70 -11.09
N THR A 31 -9.81 -11.72 -11.03
CA THR A 31 -10.59 -12.12 -12.20
C THR A 31 -10.47 -11.05 -13.28
N VAL A 32 -10.17 -11.48 -14.50
CA VAL A 32 -10.21 -10.61 -15.68
C VAL A 32 -11.56 -10.82 -16.39
N GLN A 33 -12.30 -9.74 -16.61
CA GLN A 33 -13.52 -9.73 -17.43
C GLN A 33 -13.43 -8.58 -18.44
N ASP A 34 -13.64 -8.89 -19.73
CA ASP A 34 -13.58 -7.91 -20.84
C ASP A 34 -12.30 -7.05 -20.85
N GLY A 35 -11.14 -7.65 -20.53
CA GLY A 35 -9.87 -6.93 -20.44
C GLY A 35 -9.74 -5.98 -19.24
N LYS A 36 -10.56 -6.16 -18.20
CA LYS A 36 -10.55 -5.36 -16.97
C LYS A 36 -10.31 -6.23 -15.75
N CYS A 37 -9.58 -5.69 -14.77
CA CYS A 37 -9.36 -6.33 -13.48
C CYS A 37 -10.58 -6.14 -12.57
N LEU A 38 -11.13 -7.22 -12.01
CA LEU A 38 -12.17 -7.18 -10.99
C LEU A 38 -11.59 -7.51 -9.61
N TYR A 39 -11.54 -6.52 -8.73
CA TYR A 39 -11.06 -6.66 -7.35
C TYR A 39 -12.07 -6.06 -6.37
N GLU A 40 -12.55 -6.84 -5.40
CA GLU A 40 -13.50 -6.39 -4.37
C GLU A 40 -14.75 -5.64 -4.92
N ASN A 41 -15.28 -6.07 -6.06
CA ASN A 41 -16.38 -5.43 -6.82
C ASN A 41 -16.03 -4.08 -7.48
N VAL A 42 -14.76 -3.69 -7.48
CA VAL A 42 -14.24 -2.57 -8.25
C VAL A 42 -13.67 -3.12 -9.55
N THR A 43 -14.10 -2.53 -10.67
CA THR A 43 -13.55 -2.84 -12.00
C THR A 43 -12.53 -1.78 -12.37
N LEU A 44 -11.32 -2.21 -12.72
CA LEU A 44 -10.20 -1.36 -13.11
C LEU A 44 -9.80 -1.65 -14.55
N GLU A 45 -9.64 -0.60 -15.34
CA GLU A 45 -9.07 -0.71 -16.68
C GLU A 45 -7.56 -1.01 -16.60
N ASP A 46 -7.00 -1.57 -17.68
CA ASP A 46 -5.57 -1.81 -17.76
C ASP A 46 -4.76 -0.51 -17.54
N GLY A 47 -3.77 -0.57 -16.66
CA GLY A 47 -2.98 0.59 -16.23
C GLY A 47 -3.70 1.56 -15.28
N GLN A 48 -4.96 1.32 -14.93
CA GLN A 48 -5.69 2.17 -13.99
C GLN A 48 -5.29 1.87 -12.54
N ALA A 49 -5.04 2.93 -11.78
CA ALA A 49 -4.84 2.86 -10.34
C ALA A 49 -6.12 3.18 -9.57
N TYR A 50 -6.33 2.51 -8.45
CA TYR A 50 -7.42 2.77 -7.52
C TYR A 50 -6.92 2.84 -6.09
N HIS A 51 -7.36 3.86 -5.36
CA HIS A 51 -7.00 4.08 -3.98
C HIS A 51 -8.22 3.81 -3.10
N SER A 52 -8.09 2.85 -2.18
CA SER A 52 -9.06 2.62 -1.13
C SER A 52 -8.55 3.24 0.17
N GLU A 53 -9.42 3.91 0.91
CA GLU A 53 -9.09 4.48 2.21
C GLU A 53 -9.20 3.45 3.35
N HIS A 54 -10.02 2.40 3.17
CA HIS A 54 -10.31 1.40 4.21
C HIS A 54 -10.39 -0.02 3.63
N PRO A 55 -9.36 -0.87 3.83
CA PRO A 55 -8.02 -0.52 4.34
C PRO A 55 -7.31 0.46 3.39
N CYS A 56 -6.31 1.21 3.90
CA CYS A 56 -5.54 2.15 3.08
C CYS A 56 -4.62 1.38 2.12
N GLN A 57 -5.00 1.30 0.86
CA GLN A 57 -4.30 0.50 -0.16
C GLN A 57 -4.44 1.12 -1.56
N ILE A 58 -3.37 1.00 -2.35
CA ILE A 58 -3.35 1.43 -3.75
C ILE A 58 -3.21 0.18 -4.62
N TRP A 59 -4.15 0.02 -5.54
CA TRP A 59 -4.18 -1.04 -6.54
C TRP A 59 -3.79 -0.50 -7.89
N LEU A 60 -3.08 -1.30 -8.67
CA LEU A 60 -2.79 -1.04 -10.08
C LEU A 60 -3.17 -2.29 -10.86
N CYS A 61 -4.05 -2.15 -11.85
CA CYS A 61 -4.29 -3.24 -12.81
C CYS A 61 -3.13 -3.26 -13.79
N SER A 62 -2.39 -4.37 -13.86
CA SER A 62 -1.26 -4.57 -14.75
C SER A 62 -1.28 -6.01 -15.24
N ASP A 63 -0.71 -6.26 -16.42
CA ASP A 63 -0.60 -7.62 -16.98
C ASP A 63 -1.97 -8.32 -17.14
N VAL A 64 -2.95 -7.60 -17.71
CA VAL A 64 -4.24 -8.19 -18.04
C VAL A 64 -4.08 -9.30 -19.08
N GLN A 65 -3.99 -10.54 -18.62
CA GLN A 65 -3.98 -11.73 -19.45
C GLN A 65 -5.35 -12.41 -19.37
N GLU A 66 -6.06 -12.44 -20.49
CA GLU A 66 -7.31 -13.20 -20.62
C GLU A 66 -6.97 -14.69 -20.53
N THR A 67 -7.24 -15.32 -19.39
CA THR A 67 -7.14 -16.78 -19.27
C THR A 67 -8.30 -17.40 -20.06
N ASN A 68 -7.98 -17.91 -21.26
CA ASN A 68 -8.87 -18.66 -22.13
C ASN A 68 -9.36 -19.96 -21.49
#